data_AF-A0A842PJC9-F1
#
_entry.id   AF-A0A842PJC9-F1
#
_cell.length_a   1.000
_cell.length_b   1.000
_cell.length_c   1.000
_cell.angle_alpha   90.00
_cell.angle_beta   90.00
_cell.angle_gamma   90.00
#
_symmetry.space_group_name_H-M   'P 1'
#
loop_
_entity.id
_entity.type
_entity.pdbx_description
1 polymer ?
#
loop_
_entity_poly.entity_id
_entity_poly.type
_entity_poly.pdbx_seq_one_letter_code
_entity_poly.pdbx_strand_id
1 'polypeptide(L)' 'MKTIIQIHREEKYFVAVDLLTNVADQGLTEEEAVANLKKGLEEHYQILMELAPKNHKISFLDIEVEKYA' A
#
# COMPACT_ATOMS: atom_id res chain seq x y z
N MET A 1 4.06 5.20 8.56
CA MET A 1 3.75 3.87 7.99
C MET A 1 4.60 3.62 6.77
N LYS A 2 5.30 2.49 6.77
CA LYS A 2 5.99 1.94 5.61
C LYS A 2 5.26 0.67 5.20
N THR A 3 5.38 0.26 3.95
CA THR A 3 4.84 -1.02 3.50
C THR A 3 5.79 -1.68 2.51
N ILE A 4 5.57 -2.97 2.25
CA ILE A 4 6.38 -3.78 1.35
C ILE A 4 5.59 -3.97 0.06
N ILE A 5 6.13 -3.41 -1.03
CA ILE A 5 5.50 -3.52 -2.34
C ILE A 5 6.31 -4.43 -3.25
N GLN A 6 5.61 -5.11 -4.14
CA GLN A 6 6.17 -5.76 -5.31
C GLN A 6 5.77 -4.96 -6.55
N ILE A 7 6.72 -4.75 -7.46
CA ILE A 7 6.45 -4.15 -8.76
C ILE A 7 6.75 -5.18 -9.82
N HIS A 8 5.82 -5.39 -10.74
CA HIS A 8 6.02 -6.24 -11.91
C HIS A 8 5.37 -5.61 -13.14
N ARG A 9 5.74 -6.12 -14.31
CA ARG A 9 5.22 -5.63 -15.59
C ARG A 9 4.17 -6.58 -16.12
N GLU A 10 3.02 -6.02 -16.51
CA GLU A 10 1.94 -6.73 -17.20
C GLU A 10 1.68 -6.03 -18.55
N GLU A 11 2.09 -6.68 -19.64
CA GLU A 11 2.04 -6.12 -21.00
C GLU A 11 2.68 -4.72 -21.10
N LYS A 12 1.85 -3.69 -21.24
CA LYS A 12 2.23 -2.27 -21.37
C LYS A 12 2.16 -1.50 -20.06
N TYR A 13 1.71 -2.11 -18.98
CA TYR A 13 1.54 -1.48 -17.68
C TYR A 13 2.57 -2.01 -16.68
N PHE A 14 2.90 -1.16 -15.72
CA PHE A 14 3.54 -1.56 -14.47
C PHE A 14 2.45 -1.68 -13.40
N VAL A 15 2.51 -2.74 -12.61
CA VAL A 15 1.59 -3.01 -11.52
C VAL A 15 2.40 -3.00 -10.23
N ALA A 16 1.99 -2.16 -9.29
CA ALA A 16 2.54 -2.12 -7.94
C ALA A 16 1.50 -2.74 -7.00
N VAL A 17 1.93 -3.73 -6.21
CA VAL A 17 1.08 -4.46 -5.29
C VAL A 17 1.64 -4.35 -3.89
N ASP A 18 0.82 -3.93 -2.94
CA ASP A 18 1.13 -4.02 -1.53
C ASP A 18 0.96 -5.45 -1.01
N LEU A 19 2.02 -6.05 -0.48
CA LEU A 19 2.02 -7.46 -0.10
C LEU A 19 1.21 -7.75 1.18
N LEU A 20 0.87 -6.73 1.97
CA LEU A 20 0.15 -6.89 3.23
C LEU A 20 -1.37 -6.77 3.04
N THR A 21 -1.79 -5.75 2.30
CA THR A 21 -3.21 -5.43 2.08
C THR A 21 -3.76 -6.03 0.79
N ASN A 22 -2.90 -6.47 -0.13
CA ASN A 22 -3.23 -6.85 -1.51
C ASN A 22 -3.86 -5.71 -2.34
N VAL A 23 -3.74 -4.45 -1.89
CA VAL A 23 -4.08 -3.30 -2.72
C VAL A 23 -3.09 -3.27 -3.87
N ALA A 24 -3.62 -3.14 -5.09
CA ALA A 24 -2.83 -3.07 -6.31
C ALA A 24 -3.28 -1.87 -7.14
N ASP A 25 -2.33 -1.22 -7.78
CA ASP A 25 -2.62 -0.17 -8.76
C ASP A 25 -1.59 -0.20 -9.89
N GLN A 26 -1.92 0.43 -11.00
CA GLN A 26 -1.15 0.37 -12.23
C GLN A 26 -0.78 1.74 -12.79
N GLY A 27 0.27 1.77 -13.60
CA GLY A 27 0.76 2.95 -14.30
C GLY A 27 1.45 2.59 -15.61
N LEU A 28 1.70 3.59 -16.45
CA LEU A 28 2.51 3.45 -17.66
C LEU A 28 4.01 3.44 -17.34
N THR A 29 4.41 3.92 -16.16
CA THR A 29 5.76 3.79 -15.59
C THR A 29 5.72 3.18 -14.19
N GLU A 30 6.87 2.73 -13.68
CA GLU A 30 6.98 2.23 -12.30
C GLU A 30 6.60 3.32 -11.28
N GLU A 31 7.06 4.55 -11.50
CA GLU A 31 6.77 5.69 -10.63
C GLU A 31 5.28 6.00 -10.60
N GLU A 32 4.61 5.94 -11.75
CA GLU A 32 3.17 6.15 -11.84
C GLU A 32 2.40 5.05 -11.09
N ALA A 33 2.77 3.78 -11.27
CA ALA A 33 2.15 2.67 -10.56
C ALA A 33 2.31 2.82 -9.03
N VAL A 34 3.50 3.19 -8.55
CA VAL A 34 3.75 3.43 -7.13
C VAL A 34 2.97 4.65 -6.61
N ALA A 35 2.88 5.73 -7.39
CA ALA A 35 2.13 6.92 -7.01
C ALA A 35 0.62 6.64 -6.92
N ASN A 36 0.07 5.83 -7.81
CA ASN A 36 -1.33 5.42 -7.78
C ASN A 36 -1.59 4.46 -6.61
N LEU A 37 -0.73 3.45 -6.42
CA LEU A 37 -0.80 2.53 -5.27
C LEU A 37 -0.80 3.30 -3.94
N LYS A 38 0.03 4.35 -3.81
CA LYS A 38 0.06 5.18 -2.62
C LYS A 38 -1.31 5.82 -2.34
N LYS A 39 -2.00 6.35 -3.34
CA LYS A 39 -3.34 6.92 -3.18
C LYS A 39 -4.35 5.85 -2.77
N GLY A 40 -4.32 4.69 -3.44
CA GLY A 40 -5.19 3.56 -3.11
C GLY A 40 -5.00 3.08 -1.67
N LEU A 41 -3.76 3.04 -1.18
CA LEU A 41 -3.46 2.71 0.22
C LEU A 41 -3.97 3.79 1.19
N GLU A 42 -3.75 5.08 0.90
CA GLU A 42 -4.25 6.17 1.74
C GLU A 42 -5.78 6.08 1.91
N GLU A 43 -6.53 5.85 0.83
CA GLU A 43 -7.98 5.64 0.86
C GLU A 43 -8.37 4.36 1.62
N HIS A 44 -7.67 3.25 1.36
CA HIS A 44 -7.90 1.97 2.04
C HIS A 44 -7.80 2.12 3.58
N TYR A 45 -6.74 2.77 4.06
CA TYR A 45 -6.54 2.97 5.50
C TYR A 45 -7.55 3.97 6.10
N GLN A 46 -7.95 5.02 5.36
CA GLN A 46 -9.00 5.93 5.82
C GLN A 46 -10.31 5.18 6.05
N ILE A 47 -10.73 4.34 5.11
CA ILE A 47 -11.93 3.52 5.23
C ILE A 47 -11.82 2.55 6.43
N LEU A 48 -10.68 1.90 6.61
CA LEU A 48 -10.46 1.03 7.79
C LEU A 48 -10.62 1.80 9.11
N MET A 49 -10.19 3.06 9.17
CA MET A 49 -10.36 3.91 10.35
C MET A 49 -11.79 4.36 10.59
N GLU A 50 -12.55 4.61 9.53
CA GLU A 50 -13.98 4.93 9.65
C GLU A 50 -14.81 3.74 10.12
N LEU A 51 -14.44 2.53 9.70
CA LEU A 51 -15.12 1.28 10.07
C LEU A 51 -14.73 0.75 11.44
N ALA A 52 -13.59 1.17 11.99
CA ALA A 52 -13.10 0.69 13.26
C ALA A 52 -14.04 1.08 14.43
N PRO A 53 -14.28 0.21 15.42
CA PRO A 53 -15.11 0.53 16.57
C PRO A 53 -14.56 1.74 17.34
N LYS A 54 -15.38 2.80 17.45
CA LYS A 54 -14.99 4.09 18.07
C LYS A 54 -14.65 4.01 19.56
N ASN A 55 -15.00 2.89 20.21
CA ASN A 55 -14.70 2.61 21.61
C ASN A 55 -13.35 1.89 21.81
N HIS A 56 -12.63 1.55 20.74
CA HIS A 56 -11.30 0.95 20.83
C HIS A 56 -10.21 2.01 20.67
N LYS A 57 -9.13 1.85 21.45
CA LYS A 57 -7.94 2.69 21.30
C LYS A 57 -7.16 2.22 20.07
N ILE A 58 -7.02 3.10 19.09
CA ILE A 58 -6.26 2.85 17.87
C ILE A 58 -5.00 3.71 17.90
N SER A 59 -3.86 3.13 17.53
CA SER A 59 -2.58 3.80 17.46
C SER A 59 -1.74 3.24 16.33
N PHE A 60 -0.96 4.10 15.68
CA PHE A 60 0.06 3.68 14.72
C PHE A 60 1.29 3.18 15.47
N LEU A 61 1.87 2.08 14.99
CA LEU A 61 3.14 1.54 15.47
C LEU A 61 4.11 1.50 14.29
N ASP A 62 5.24 2.18 14.41
CA ASP A 62 6.32 2.08 13.42
C ASP A 62 7.19 0.86 13.74
N ILE A 63 7.45 0.04 12.72
CA ILE A 63 8.26 -1.17 12.81
C ILE A 63 9.45 -1.02 11.84
N GLU A 64 10.65 -1.33 12.32
CA GLU A 64 11.87 -1.34 11.51
C GLU A 64 12.23 -2.79 11.13
N VAL A 65 12.40 -3.03 9.83
CA VAL A 65 12.73 -4.36 9.28
C VAL A 65 13.94 -4.22 8.37
N GLU A 66 14.95 -5.06 8.58
CA GLU A 66 16.10 -5.16 7.69
C GLU A 66 15.77 -6.03 6.47
N LYS A 67 16.08 -5.55 5.27
CA LYS A 67 15.89 -6.31 4.04
C LYS A 67 16.96 -7.41 3.97
N TYR A 68 16.54 -8.67 3.98
CA TYR A 68 17.37 -9.77 3.54
C TYR A 68 17.40 -9.76 2.01
N ALA A 69 18.60 -9.54 1.45
CA ALA A 69 18.86 -9.50 0.02
C ALA A 69 19.11 -10.89 -0.55
#